data_AF-A0A542TGS1-F1
#
_entry.id   AF-A0A542TGS1-F1
#
_cell.length_a   1.000
_cell.length_b   1.000
_cell.length_c   1.000
_cell.angle_alpha   90.00
_cell.angle_beta   90.00
_cell.angle_gamma   90.00
#
_symmetry.space_group_name_H-M   'P 1'
#
loop_
_entity.id
_entity.type
_entity.pdbx_description
1 polymer ?
#
loop_
_entity_poly.entity_id
_entity_poly.type
_entity_poly.pdbx_seq_one_letter_code
_entity_poly.pdbx_strand_id
1 'polypeptide(L)'
;MSAKATAPQRIERFQDAHSMVMEVFRGPFREHMAFMESRIGLYEAIARLPERQFDVVLLHYILGYDFGKTAKLMGIRQATVRSLCRHAKERLALDLGLSVE
;
A
#
# COMPACT_ATOMS: atom_id res chain seq x y z
N MET A 1 4.72 7.97 38.81
CA MET A 1 4.12 6.77 38.21
C MET A 1 3.76 7.07 36.76
N SER A 2 4.50 6.55 35.79
CA SER A 2 4.16 6.69 34.36
C SER A 2 4.18 5.29 33.75
N ALA A 3 3.00 4.74 33.48
CA ALA A 3 2.87 3.45 32.82
C ALA A 3 3.41 3.59 31.39
N LYS A 4 4.59 3.02 31.15
CA LYS A 4 5.19 2.92 29.82
C LYS A 4 4.32 1.93 29.04
N ALA A 5 3.58 2.41 28.04
CA ALA A 5 2.71 1.57 27.23
C ALA A 5 3.49 0.34 26.70
N THR A 6 2.95 -0.85 26.93
CA THR A 6 3.57 -2.14 26.59
C THR A 6 3.67 -2.27 25.07
N ALA A 7 4.79 -2.78 24.54
CA ALA A 7 5.07 -2.93 23.11
C ALA A 7 3.89 -3.44 22.22
N PRO A 8 3.07 -4.45 22.62
CA PRO A 8 1.91 -4.88 21.84
C PRO A 8 0.84 -3.78 21.67
N GLN A 9 0.53 -3.03 22.72
CA GLN A 9 -0.47 -1.95 22.68
C GLN A 9 -0.06 -0.80 21.75
N ARG A 10 1.26 -0.60 21.58
CA ARG A 10 1.81 0.42 20.68
C ARG A 10 1.71 0.01 19.22
N ILE A 11 1.77 -1.28 18.91
CA ILE A 11 1.66 -1.82 17.55
C ILE A 11 0.20 -1.82 17.10
N GLU A 12 -0.73 -2.33 17.94
CA GLU A 12 -2.18 -2.32 17.64
C GLU A 12 -2.70 -0.91 17.40
N ARG A 13 -2.40 0.04 18.31
CA ARG A 13 -2.86 1.44 18.15
C ARG A 13 -2.32 2.10 16.88
N PHE A 14 -1.13 1.69 16.42
CA PHE A 14 -0.55 2.19 15.17
C PHE A 14 -1.16 1.51 13.94
N GLN A 15 -1.49 0.22 14.03
CA GLN A 15 -2.24 -0.52 13.03
C GLN A 15 -3.65 0.03 12.84
N ASP A 16 -4.35 0.35 13.94
CA ASP A 16 -5.70 0.92 13.91
C ASP A 16 -5.70 2.31 13.29
N ALA A 17 -4.77 3.17 13.73
CA ALA A 17 -4.60 4.50 13.15
C ALA A 17 -4.20 4.44 11.67
N HIS A 18 -3.32 3.52 11.29
CA HIS A 18 -2.98 3.30 9.89
C HIS A 18 -4.17 2.80 9.09
N SER A 19 -4.91 1.81 9.59
CA SER A 19 -6.06 1.25 8.89
C SER A 19 -7.12 2.33 8.66
N MET A 20 -7.36 3.17 9.67
CA MET A 20 -8.26 4.31 9.59
C MET A 20 -7.78 5.37 8.58
N VAL A 21 -6.50 5.73 8.60
CA VAL A 21 -5.92 6.66 7.61
C VAL A 21 -6.05 6.08 6.20
N MET A 22 -5.67 4.82 5.99
CA MET A 22 -5.75 4.20 4.67
C MET A 22 -7.20 4.04 4.21
N GLU A 23 -8.14 3.71 5.09
CA GLU A 23 -9.56 3.66 4.75
C GLU A 23 -10.09 5.00 4.24
N VAL A 24 -9.75 6.10 4.91
CA VAL A 24 -10.15 7.45 4.51
C VAL A 24 -9.49 7.88 3.20
N PHE A 25 -8.21 7.54 2.99
CA PHE A 25 -7.48 7.99 1.81
C PHE A 25 -7.66 7.10 0.57
N ARG A 26 -7.90 5.80 0.74
CA ARG A 26 -7.92 4.83 -0.37
C ARG A 26 -9.02 5.11 -1.39
N GLY A 27 -10.24 5.37 -0.94
CA GLY A 27 -11.39 5.67 -1.82
C GLY A 27 -11.13 6.89 -2.72
N PRO A 28 -10.93 8.08 -2.14
CA PRO A 28 -10.66 9.30 -2.90
C PRO A 28 -9.44 9.18 -3.83
N PHE A 29 -8.39 8.49 -3.37
CA PHE A 29 -7.20 8.31 -4.19
C PHE A 29 -7.44 7.37 -5.37
N ARG A 30 -8.22 6.29 -5.18
CA ARG A 30 -8.61 5.41 -6.30
C ARG A 30 -9.44 6.14 -7.34
N GLU A 31 -10.42 6.93 -6.90
CA GLU A 31 -11.24 7.76 -7.80
C GLU A 31 -10.36 8.74 -8.58
N HIS A 32 -9.44 9.43 -7.89
CA HIS A 32 -8.51 10.34 -8.55
C HIS A 32 -7.63 9.61 -9.57
N MET A 33 -7.08 8.46 -9.22
CA MET A 33 -6.24 7.65 -10.12
C MET A 33 -7.02 7.11 -11.32
N ALA A 34 -8.29 6.72 -11.14
CA ALA A 34 -9.15 6.29 -12.24
C ALA A 34 -9.46 7.42 -13.23
N PHE A 35 -9.46 8.68 -12.77
CA PHE A 35 -9.64 9.86 -13.62
C PHE A 35 -8.35 10.29 -14.33
N MET A 36 -7.18 9.88 -13.85
CA MET A 36 -5.90 10.31 -14.43
C MET A 36 -5.58 9.57 -15.73
N GLU A 37 -5.48 10.32 -16.82
CA GLU A 37 -5.06 9.78 -18.11
C GLU A 37 -3.58 9.38 -18.09
N SER A 38 -3.29 8.15 -18.52
CA SER A 38 -1.93 7.68 -18.74
C SER A 38 -1.89 6.88 -20.03
N ARG A 39 -0.78 6.99 -20.78
CA ARG A 39 -0.64 6.37 -22.12
C ARG A 39 -0.88 4.86 -22.16
N ILE A 40 -0.78 4.18 -21.02
CA ILE A 40 -0.97 2.73 -20.90
C ILE A 40 -2.09 2.34 -19.92
N GLY A 41 -2.83 3.28 -19.34
CA GLY A 41 -3.84 2.98 -18.31
C GLY A 41 -3.26 2.57 -16.94
N LEU A 42 -2.02 2.98 -16.62
CA LEU A 42 -1.33 2.64 -15.37
C LEU A 42 -2.11 3.07 -14.12
N TYR A 43 -2.60 4.31 -14.10
CA TYR A 43 -3.29 4.83 -12.91
C TYR A 43 -4.63 4.14 -12.67
N GLU A 44 -5.36 3.82 -13.74
CA GLU A 44 -6.56 2.99 -13.67
C GLU A 44 -6.24 1.56 -13.17
N ALA A 45 -5.18 0.94 -13.69
CA ALA A 45 -4.76 -0.39 -13.23
C ALA A 45 -4.37 -0.40 -11.74
N ILE A 46 -3.69 0.64 -11.26
CA ILE A 46 -3.40 0.82 -9.83
C ILE A 46 -4.71 0.96 -9.05
N ALA A 47 -5.67 1.75 -9.54
CA ALA A 47 -6.97 1.96 -8.90
C ALA A 47 -7.83 0.69 -8.81
N ARG A 48 -7.54 -0.36 -9.60
CA ARG A 48 -8.22 -1.67 -9.56
C ARG A 48 -7.50 -2.74 -8.71
N LEU A 49 -6.30 -2.47 -8.19
CA LEU A 49 -5.59 -3.42 -7.34
C LEU A 49 -6.37 -3.76 -6.06
N PRO A 50 -6.28 -4.99 -5.51
CA PRO A 50 -6.79 -5.29 -4.18
C PRO A 50 -6.19 -4.37 -3.12
N GLU A 51 -6.92 -4.09 -2.05
CA GLU A 51 -6.56 -3.09 -1.04
C GLU A 51 -5.13 -3.20 -0.52
N ARG A 52 -4.69 -4.38 -0.11
CA ARG A 52 -3.32 -4.56 0.40
C ARG A 52 -2.23 -4.33 -0.66
N GLN A 53 -2.53 -4.60 -1.93
CA GLN A 53 -1.62 -4.35 -3.03
C GLN A 53 -1.61 -2.86 -3.42
N PHE A 54 -2.77 -2.22 -3.40
CA PHE A 54 -2.87 -0.77 -3.57
C PHE A 54 -2.10 -0.03 -2.47
N ASP A 55 -2.31 -0.41 -1.21
CA ASP A 55 -1.67 0.23 -0.06
C ASP A 55 -0.14 0.14 -0.14
N VAL A 56 0.40 -1.02 -0.51
CA VAL A 56 1.85 -1.17 -0.66
C VAL A 56 2.37 -0.34 -1.83
N VAL A 57 1.61 -0.23 -2.93
CA VAL A 57 1.99 0.58 -4.08
C VAL A 57 1.97 2.08 -3.74
N LEU A 58 0.94 2.53 -3.03
CA LEU A 58 0.82 3.89 -2.54
C LEU A 58 1.98 4.25 -1.62
N LEU A 59 2.22 3.47 -0.57
CA LEU A 59 3.25 3.78 0.42
C LEU A 59 4.67 3.69 -0.17
N HIS A 60 4.95 2.63 -0.92
CA HIS A 60 6.33 2.35 -1.35
C HIS A 60 6.72 3.08 -2.63
N TYR A 61 5.86 3.07 -3.66
CA TYR A 61 6.21 3.62 -4.97
C TYR A 61 5.73 5.06 -5.16
N ILE A 62 4.54 5.40 -4.67
CA ILE A 62 3.99 6.74 -4.86
C ILE A 62 4.51 7.72 -3.79
N LEU A 63 4.51 7.32 -2.52
CA LEU A 63 5.00 8.14 -1.40
C LEU A 63 6.49 7.92 -1.11
N GLY A 64 7.14 6.97 -1.77
CA GLY A 64 8.59 6.76 -1.69
C GLY A 64 9.09 6.24 -0.34
N TYR A 65 8.25 5.60 0.48
CA TYR A 65 8.69 5.07 1.77
C TYR A 65 9.51 3.79 1.59
N ASP A 66 10.57 3.64 2.40
CA ASP A 66 11.36 2.41 2.40
C ASP A 66 10.54 1.20 2.91
N PHE A 67 11.04 -0.02 2.63
CA PHE A 67 10.37 -1.25 3.02
C PHE A 67 10.11 -1.36 4.53
N GLY A 68 10.99 -0.83 5.37
CA GLY A 68 10.84 -0.86 6.83
C GLY A 68 9.75 0.09 7.32
N LYS A 69 9.68 1.31 6.76
CA LYS A 69 8.61 2.28 7.05
C LYS A 69 7.27 1.78 6.54
N THR A 70 7.21 1.25 5.32
CA THR A 70 6.02 0.63 4.75
C THR A 70 5.55 -0.56 5.60
N ALA A 71 6.46 -1.43 6.06
CA ALA A 71 6.13 -2.55 6.94
C ALA A 71 5.53 -2.09 8.27
N LYS A 72 6.13 -1.06 8.90
CA LYS A 72 5.64 -0.47 10.15
C LYS A 72 4.25 0.14 9.99
N LEU A 73 4.03 0.89 8.90
CA LEU A 73 2.73 1.48 8.61
C LEU A 73 1.68 0.39 8.39
N MET A 74 1.96 -0.58 7.51
CA MET A 74 1.03 -1.66 7.19
C MET A 74 0.86 -2.71 8.30
N GLY A 75 1.65 -2.63 9.39
CA GLY A 75 1.58 -3.60 10.49
C GLY A 75 1.96 -5.03 10.10
N ILE A 76 2.88 -5.19 9.15
CA ILE A 76 3.31 -6.50 8.62
C ILE A 76 4.84 -6.62 8.62
N ARG A 77 5.36 -7.82 8.33
CA ARG A 77 6.81 -8.03 8.19
C ARG A 77 7.35 -7.41 6.91
N GLN A 78 8.59 -6.92 6.94
CA GLN A 78 9.27 -6.37 5.75
C GLN A 78 9.35 -7.39 4.59
N ALA A 79 9.52 -8.68 4.88
CA ALA A 79 9.46 -9.73 3.87
C ALA A 79 8.09 -9.82 3.19
N THR A 80 7.00 -9.60 3.94
CA THR A 80 5.63 -9.54 3.39
C THR A 80 5.41 -8.31 2.52
N VAL A 81 6.04 -7.17 2.84
CA VAL A 81 6.03 -5.99 1.95
C VAL A 81 6.67 -6.34 0.60
N ARG A 82 7.82 -7.02 0.61
CA ARG A 82 8.51 -7.43 -0.62
C ARG A 82 7.65 -8.36 -1.48
N SER A 83 7.01 -9.36 -0.89
CA SER A 83 6.11 -10.25 -1.64
C SER A 83 4.86 -9.53 -2.13
N LEU A 84 4.26 -8.64 -1.34
CA LEU A 84 3.15 -7.81 -1.79
C LEU A 84 3.54 -6.90 -2.97
N CYS A 85 4.70 -6.26 -2.92
CA CYS A 85 5.24 -5.47 -4.02
C CYS A 85 5.42 -6.31 -5.29
N ARG A 86 5.95 -7.52 -5.15
CA ARG A 86 6.11 -8.46 -6.27
C ARG A 86 4.76 -8.80 -6.89
N HIS A 87 3.80 -9.26 -6.09
CA HIS A 87 2.48 -9.65 -6.60
C HIS A 87 1.68 -8.47 -7.16
N ALA A 88 1.84 -7.27 -6.59
CA ALA A 88 1.24 -6.06 -7.15
C ALA A 88 1.82 -5.75 -8.53
N LYS A 89 3.16 -5.85 -8.70
CA LYS A 89 3.82 -5.67 -9.99
C LYS A 89 3.38 -6.72 -11.02
N GLU A 90 3.34 -8.00 -10.63
CA GLU A 90 2.87 -9.09 -11.50
C GLU A 90 1.44 -8.84 -11.97
N ARG A 91 0.54 -8.43 -11.07
CA ARG A 91 -0.84 -8.09 -11.43
C ARG A 91 -0.92 -6.87 -12.34
N LEU A 92 -0.19 -5.80 -12.03
CA LEU A 92 -0.18 -4.60 -12.88
C LEU A 92 0.32 -4.92 -14.28
N ALA A 93 1.35 -5.75 -14.40
CA ALA A 93 1.86 -6.13 -15.70
C ALA A 93 0.85 -6.95 -16.51
N LEU A 94 0.19 -7.93 -15.87
CA LEU A 94 -0.89 -8.68 -16.52
C LEU A 94 -2.03 -7.75 -16.99
N ASP A 95 -2.47 -6.83 -16.13
CA ASP A 95 -3.53 -5.87 -16.44
C ASP A 95 -3.14 -4.89 -17.57
N LEU A 96 -1.85 -4.58 -17.71
CA LEU A 96 -1.31 -3.67 -18.72
C LEU A 96 -0.81 -4.40 -19.98
N GLY A 97 -0.90 -5.73 -20.04
CA GLY A 97 -0.37 -6.53 -21.15
C GLY A 97 1.15 -6.53 -21.25
N LEU A 98 1.85 -6.30 -20.13
CA LEU A 98 3.31 -6.26 -20.04
C LEU A 98 3.85 -7.60 -19.53
N SER A 99 5.02 -8.00 -20.02
CA SER A 99 5.79 -9.14 -19.49
C SER A 99 6.69 -8.65 -18.35
N VAL A 100 6.61 -9.26 -17.16
CA VAL A 100 7.58 -9.03 -16.08
C VAL A 100 8.68 -10.07 -16.20
N GLU A 101 9.82 -9.70 -16.80
CA GLU A 101 11.07 -10.46 -16.67
C GLU A 101 11.72 -10.25 -15.30
#